data_AF-A0AAW6DF83-F1
#
_entry.id   AF-A0AAW6DF83-F1
#
_cell.length_a   1.000
_cell.length_b   1.000
_cell.length_c   1.000
_cell.angle_alpha   90.00
_cell.angle_beta   90.00
_cell.angle_gamma   90.00
#
_symmetry.space_group_name_H-M   'P 1'
#
loop_
_entity.id
_entity.type
_entity.pdbx_description
1 polymer ?
#
loop_
_entity_poly.entity_id
_entity_poly.type
_entity_poly.pdbx_seq_one_letter_code
_entity_poly.pdbx_strand_id
1 'polypeptide(L)'
;MNLEERIKKGMIFYETEHKSIENKEIEERLDKERRHCKEKMFDYNHCRPDDQKTRQRILKELLGSCGEHVFIEDGLHMSYGSHVFLEEYFYANFNLTRINRKSYFYFLPLVLF
;
A
#
# COMPACT_ATOMS: atom_id res chain seq x y z
N MET A 1 13.98 -17.16 14.98
CA MET A 1 13.56 -15.83 14.50
C MET A 1 12.52 -16.06 13.43
N ASN A 2 11.29 -15.64 13.71
CA ASN A 2 10.19 -15.79 12.76
C ASN A 2 10.32 -14.76 11.62
N LEU A 3 9.49 -14.90 10.60
CA LEU A 3 9.49 -14.05 9.40
C LEU A 3 9.27 -12.57 9.76
N GLU A 4 8.36 -12.29 10.69
CA GLU A 4 8.02 -10.92 11.09
C GLU A 4 9.18 -10.20 11.80
N GLU A 5 9.89 -10.91 12.68
CA GLU A 5 11.10 -10.40 13.33
C GLU A 5 12.20 -10.10 12.31
N ARG A 6 12.36 -10.94 11.28
CA ARG A 6 13.35 -10.70 10.21
C ARG A 6 13.01 -9.44 9.42
N ILE A 7 11.74 -9.28 9.03
CA ILE A 7 11.24 -8.09 8.32
C ILE A 7 11.52 -6.84 9.16
N LYS A 8 11.15 -6.85 10.45
CA LYS A 8 11.33 -5.72 11.36
C LYS A 8 12.80 -5.36 11.57
N LYS A 9 13.70 -6.35 11.59
CA LYS A 9 15.15 -6.17 11.73
C LYS A 9 15.85 -5.83 10.40
N GLY A 10 15.11 -5.70 9.29
CA GLY A 10 15.69 -5.41 7.97
C GLY A 10 16.60 -6.52 7.44
N MET A 11 16.46 -7.75 7.95
CA MET A 11 17.23 -8.89 7.49
C MET A 11 16.68 -9.39 6.15
N ILE A 12 17.51 -10.09 5.37
CA ILE A 12 17.04 -10.77 4.15
C ILE A 12 15.93 -11.76 4.52
N PHE A 13 14.83 -11.74 3.77
CA PHE A 13 13.71 -12.65 3.94
C PHE A 13 13.08 -13.01 2.59
N TYR A 14 12.34 -14.12 2.60
CA TYR A 14 11.45 -14.56 1.53
C TYR A 14 10.03 -14.59 2.11
N GLU A 15 8.99 -14.51 1.28
CA GLU A 15 7.59 -14.40 1.75
C GLU A 15 6.81 -15.71 1.56
N THR A 16 7.50 -16.79 1.18
CA THR A 16 6.91 -18.07 0.79
C THR A 16 7.83 -19.23 1.21
N GLU A 17 7.27 -20.43 1.20
CA GLU A 17 8.00 -21.72 1.36
C GLU A 17 8.56 -21.98 2.77
N HIS A 18 8.02 -21.33 3.80
CA HIS A 18 8.41 -21.63 5.18
C HIS A 18 7.78 -22.95 5.65
N LYS A 19 8.55 -23.70 6.43
CA LYS A 19 8.13 -24.98 7.00
C LYS A 19 7.41 -24.86 8.34
N SER A 20 7.76 -23.85 9.14
CA SER A 20 7.16 -23.64 10.46
C SER A 20 5.73 -23.10 10.33
N ILE A 21 4.83 -23.61 11.19
CA ILE A 21 3.42 -23.21 11.22
C ILE A 21 3.28 -21.70 11.41
N GLU A 22 4.00 -21.14 12.39
CA GLU A 22 4.03 -19.70 12.67
C GLU A 22 4.37 -18.86 11.43
N ASN A 23 5.37 -19.27 10.64
CA ASN A 23 5.72 -18.51 9.45
C ASN A 23 4.69 -18.68 8.33
N LYS A 24 4.08 -19.85 8.18
CA LYS A 24 3.00 -20.06 7.20
C LYS A 24 1.79 -19.17 7.48
N GLU A 25 1.41 -19.01 8.74
CA GLU A 25 0.34 -18.08 9.14
C GLU A 25 0.69 -16.62 8.76
N ILE A 26 1.96 -16.23 8.95
CA ILE A 26 2.45 -14.91 8.53
C ILE A 26 2.42 -14.79 7.00
N GLU A 27 2.85 -15.80 6.25
CA GLU A 27 2.78 -15.81 4.78
C GLU A 27 1.34 -15.60 4.28
N GLU A 28 0.39 -16.37 4.81
CA GLU A 28 -1.02 -16.27 4.43
C GLU A 28 -1.59 -14.88 4.71
N ARG A 29 -1.20 -14.27 5.82
CA ARG A 29 -1.59 -12.90 6.16
C ARG A 29 -1.01 -11.90 5.15
N LEU A 30 0.29 -11.99 4.86
CA LEU A 30 0.95 -11.10 3.89
C LEU A 30 0.34 -11.26 2.50
N ASP A 31 -0.01 -12.48 2.09
CA ASP A 31 -0.68 -12.74 0.83
C ASP A 31 -2.08 -12.10 0.77
N LYS A 32 -2.88 -12.23 1.85
CA LYS A 32 -4.18 -11.58 1.96
C LYS A 32 -4.06 -10.06 1.87
N GLU A 33 -3.09 -9.47 2.57
CA GLU A 33 -2.82 -8.01 2.51
C GLU A 33 -2.47 -7.56 1.08
N ARG A 34 -1.58 -8.29 0.38
CA ARG A 34 -1.21 -7.98 -1.01
C ARG A 34 -2.39 -8.10 -1.97
N ARG A 35 -3.20 -9.16 -1.85
CA ARG A 35 -4.39 -9.34 -2.69
C ARG A 35 -5.40 -8.22 -2.47
N HIS A 36 -5.68 -7.88 -1.21
CA HIS A 36 -6.56 -6.76 -0.89
C HIS A 36 -6.07 -5.44 -1.50
N CYS A 37 -4.76 -5.15 -1.38
CA CYS A 37 -4.15 -3.97 -2.00
C CYS A 37 -4.35 -3.96 -3.53
N LYS A 38 -4.17 -5.10 -4.21
CA LYS A 38 -4.33 -5.21 -5.67
C LYS A 38 -5.77 -5.00 -6.12
N GLU A 39 -6.75 -5.55 -5.39
CA GLU A 39 -8.17 -5.37 -5.71
C GLU A 39 -8.57 -3.88 -5.57
N LYS A 40 -8.18 -3.22 -4.47
CA LYS A 40 -8.47 -1.80 -4.28
C LYS A 40 -7.75 -0.90 -5.29
N MET A 41 -6.51 -1.25 -5.63
CA MET A 41 -5.75 -0.56 -6.66
C MET A 41 -6.39 -0.71 -8.04
N PHE A 42 -6.95 -1.89 -8.35
CA PHE A 42 -7.74 -2.10 -9.56
C PHE A 42 -8.98 -1.20 -9.58
N ASP A 43 -9.76 -1.19 -8.51
CA ASP A 43 -10.94 -0.32 -8.37
C ASP A 43 -10.57 1.16 -8.54
N TYR A 44 -9.46 1.61 -7.93
CA TYR A 44 -8.99 2.99 -8.03
C TYR A 44 -8.63 3.37 -9.47
N ASN A 45 -7.81 2.55 -10.13
CA ASN A 45 -7.32 2.80 -11.49
C ASN A 45 -8.40 2.71 -12.57
N HIS A 46 -9.55 2.08 -12.29
CA HIS A 46 -10.69 2.00 -13.19
C HIS A 46 -11.85 2.91 -12.77
N CYS A 47 -11.69 3.69 -11.70
CA CYS A 47 -12.66 4.68 -11.27
C CYS A 47 -12.65 5.86 -12.25
N ARG A 48 -13.83 6.44 -12.52
CA ARG A 48 -13.92 7.61 -13.40
C ARG A 48 -13.13 8.78 -12.80
N PRO A 49 -12.37 9.54 -13.60
CA PRO A 49 -11.59 10.68 -13.08
C PRO A 49 -12.45 11.73 -12.36
N ASP A 50 -13.71 11.90 -12.75
CA ASP A 50 -14.61 12.88 -12.11
C ASP A 50 -15.28 12.34 -10.82
N ASP A 51 -15.22 11.03 -10.55
CA ASP A 51 -15.79 10.43 -9.34
C ASP A 51 -14.82 10.53 -8.15
N GLN A 52 -14.53 11.77 -7.76
CA GLN A 52 -13.60 12.09 -6.67
C GLN A 52 -14.03 11.47 -5.34
N LYS A 53 -15.33 11.33 -5.09
CA LYS A 53 -15.86 10.72 -3.86
C LYS A 53 -15.48 9.25 -3.79
N THR A 54 -15.67 8.50 -4.88
CA THR A 54 -15.29 7.08 -4.92
C THR A 54 -13.78 6.92 -4.85
N ARG A 55 -13.00 7.72 -5.59
CA ARG A 55 -11.52 7.71 -5.53
C ARG A 55 -11.02 7.91 -4.10
N GLN A 56 -11.53 8.94 -3.41
CA GLN A 56 -11.13 9.25 -2.04
C GLN A 56 -11.51 8.15 -1.05
N ARG A 57 -12.71 7.56 -1.19
CA ARG A 57 -13.12 6.42 -0.38
C ARG A 57 -12.18 5.23 -0.56
N ILE A 58 -11.84 4.89 -1.82
CA ILE A 58 -10.93 3.77 -2.10
C ILE A 58 -9.54 4.03 -1.50
N LEU A 59 -9.01 5.26 -1.57
CA LEU A 59 -7.73 5.61 -0.94
C LEU A 59 -7.78 5.46 0.59
N LYS A 60 -8.87 5.89 1.23
CA LYS A 60 -9.04 5.70 2.69
C LYS A 60 -9.15 4.23 3.10
N GLU A 61 -9.68 3.37 2.22
CA GLU A 61 -9.74 1.92 2.44
C GLU A 61 -8.37 1.24 2.15
N LEU A 62 -7.59 1.75 1.20
CA LEU A 62 -6.33 1.17 0.74
C LEU A 62 -5.14 1.55 1.64
N LEU A 63 -5.07 2.79 2.10
CA LEU A 63 -3.90 3.37 2.78
C LEU A 63 -3.98 3.20 4.30
N GLY A 64 -2.82 3.22 4.97
CA GLY A 64 -2.77 3.20 6.43
C GLY A 64 -3.26 4.51 7.06
N SER A 65 -3.06 5.62 6.35
CA SER A 65 -3.68 6.92 6.61
C SER A 65 -3.79 7.70 5.31
N CYS A 66 -4.86 8.47 5.17
CA CYS A 66 -5.14 9.29 4.01
C CYS A 66 -5.81 10.60 4.47
N GLY A 67 -5.16 11.74 4.23
CA GLY A 67 -5.74 13.07 4.43
C GLY A 67 -6.99 13.32 3.57
N GLU A 68 -7.72 14.41 3.84
CA GLU A 68 -8.96 14.74 3.12
C GLU A 68 -8.72 15.19 1.68
N HIS A 69 -7.59 15.83 1.40
CA HIS A 69 -7.17 16.35 0.10
C HIS A 69 -5.96 15.60 -0.47
N VAL A 70 -6.08 14.28 -0.60
CA VAL A 70 -5.09 13.42 -1.28
C VAL A 70 -5.52 13.19 -2.72
N PHE A 71 -4.64 13.47 -3.66
CA PHE A 71 -4.89 13.22 -5.08
C PHE A 71 -3.75 12.43 -5.71
N ILE A 72 -4.09 11.37 -6.41
CA ILE A 72 -3.15 10.54 -7.16
C ILE A 72 -3.73 10.37 -8.56
N GLU A 73 -2.96 10.73 -9.56
CA GLU A 73 -3.34 10.50 -10.95
C GLU A 73 -3.34 9.00 -11.30
N ASP A 74 -3.96 8.66 -12.43
CA ASP A 74 -4.15 7.27 -12.84
C ASP A 74 -2.83 6.48 -12.98
N GLY A 75 -2.92 5.16 -12.77
CA GLY A 75 -1.77 4.25 -12.83
C GLY A 75 -1.13 3.99 -11.45
N LEU A 76 -1.89 4.04 -10.37
CA LEU A 76 -1.37 3.71 -9.04
C LEU A 76 -0.89 2.25 -8.99
N HIS A 77 0.34 2.06 -8.50
CA HIS A 77 0.94 0.75 -8.25
C HIS A 77 1.48 0.65 -6.82
N MET A 78 0.99 -0.31 -6.03
CA MET A 78 1.43 -0.53 -4.64
C MET A 78 1.57 -2.02 -4.28
N SER A 79 2.44 -2.33 -3.32
CA SER A 79 2.57 -3.71 -2.80
C SER A 79 1.58 -4.06 -1.68
N TYR A 80 1.40 -3.16 -0.69
CA TYR A 80 0.56 -3.43 0.49
C TYR A 80 -0.48 -2.33 0.81
N GLY A 81 -0.30 -1.08 0.33
CA GLY A 81 -1.22 0.03 0.59
C GLY A 81 -1.23 0.52 2.05
N SER A 82 -1.58 -0.36 2.99
CA SER A 82 -1.75 -0.15 4.43
C SER A 82 -0.51 0.35 5.18
N HIS A 83 0.66 0.30 4.55
CA HIS A 83 1.92 0.83 5.10
C HIS A 83 2.29 2.21 4.54
N VAL A 84 1.40 2.85 3.79
CA VAL A 84 1.57 4.20 3.26
C VAL A 84 0.66 5.15 4.04
N PHE A 85 1.24 6.27 4.49
CA PHE A 85 0.57 7.30 5.27
C PHE A 85 0.73 8.61 4.51
N LEU A 86 -0.37 9.08 3.91
CA LEU A 86 -0.40 10.31 3.14
C LEU A 86 -1.09 11.40 3.94
N GLU A 87 -0.40 12.52 4.12
CA GLU A 87 -0.92 13.69 4.82
C GLU A 87 -1.83 14.52 3.91
N GLU A 88 -2.43 15.55 4.49
CA GLU A 88 -3.27 16.53 3.81
C GLU A 88 -2.53 17.20 2.62
N TYR A 89 -3.26 17.46 1.52
CA TYR A 89 -2.74 18.11 0.30
C TYR A 89 -1.63 17.34 -0.44
N PHE A 90 -1.56 16.02 -0.28
CA PHE A 90 -0.65 15.19 -1.08
C PHE A 90 -1.10 15.13 -2.54
N TYR A 91 -0.15 15.30 -3.47
CA TYR A 91 -0.36 15.13 -4.90
C TYR A 91 0.70 14.21 -5.50
N ALA A 92 0.26 13.19 -6.24
CA ALA A 92 1.15 12.41 -7.10
C ALA A 92 0.60 12.37 -8.52
N ASN A 93 1.52 12.53 -9.48
CA ASN A 93 1.20 12.44 -10.89
C ASN A 93 1.06 10.97 -11.36
N PHE A 94 0.88 10.77 -12.66
CA PHE A 94 0.59 9.45 -13.26
C PHE A 94 1.61 8.38 -12.87
N ASN A 95 1.13 7.15 -12.80
CA ASN A 95 1.97 5.96 -12.63
C ASN A 95 2.79 5.90 -11.34
N LEU A 96 2.32 6.54 -10.25
CA LEU A 96 2.93 6.43 -8.94
C LEU A 96 3.14 4.96 -8.58
N THR A 97 4.40 4.56 -8.47
CA THR A 97 4.78 3.18 -8.14
C THR A 97 5.49 3.13 -6.79
N ARG A 98 4.87 2.43 -5.84
CA ARG A 98 5.40 2.21 -4.50
C ARG A 98 5.60 0.72 -4.23
N ILE A 99 6.86 0.34 -4.02
CA ILE A 99 7.24 -0.98 -3.50
C ILE A 99 7.57 -0.80 -2.02
N ASN A 100 6.78 -1.42 -1.15
CA ASN A 100 6.86 -1.22 0.30
C ASN A 100 6.93 -2.58 1.00
N ARG A 101 7.91 -2.71 1.90
CA ARG A 101 8.28 -3.96 2.59
C ARG A 101 7.90 -3.97 4.09
N LYS A 102 6.84 -3.26 4.48
CA LYS A 102 6.43 -2.90 5.87
C LYS A 102 7.15 -1.71 6.53
N SER A 103 7.99 -0.97 5.81
CA SER A 103 8.47 0.32 6.32
C SER A 103 7.35 1.37 6.17
N TYR A 104 7.11 2.14 7.23
CA TYR A 104 6.15 3.26 7.24
C TYR A 104 6.73 4.41 6.42
N PHE A 105 5.97 4.92 5.47
CA PHE A 105 6.35 6.10 4.68
C PHE A 105 5.35 7.22 4.93
N TYR A 106 5.90 8.37 5.32
CA TYR A 106 5.19 9.63 5.48
C TYR A 106 5.62 10.54 4.33
N PHE A 107 4.66 11.02 3.56
CA PHE A 107 4.89 12.08 2.58
C PHE A 107 4.36 13.38 3.15
N LEU A 108 5.22 14.40 3.22
CA LEU A 108 4.82 15.80 3.38
C LEU A 108 4.13 16.28 2.10
N PRO A 109 3.38 17.40 2.10
CA PRO A 109 2.78 17.96 0.88
C PRO A 109 3.88 18.21 -0.14
N LEU A 110 3.94 17.32 -1.13
CA LEU A 110 4.99 17.26 -2.14
C LEU A 110 4.30 16.93 -3.46
N VAL A 111 4.67 17.65 -4.51
CA VAL A 111 4.34 17.28 -5.88
C VAL A 111 5.43 16.30 -6.34
N LEU A 112 5.08 15.01 -6.41
CA LEU A 112 5.93 14.01 -7.07
C LEU A 112 5.62 14.05 -8.58
N PHE A 113 6.62 14.42 -9.39
CA PHE A 113 6.60 14.30 -10.85
C PHE A 113 7.03 12.90 -11.28
#